data_AF-A0AA35CI89-F1
#
_entry.id   AF-A0AA35CI89-F1
#
_cell.length_a   1.000
_cell.length_b   1.000
_cell.length_c   1.000
_cell.angle_alpha   90.00
_cell.angle_beta   90.00
_cell.angle_gamma   90.00
#
_symmetry.space_group_name_H-M   'P 1'
#
loop_
_entity.id
_entity.type
_entity.pdbx_description
1 polymer ?
#
loop_
_entity_poly.entity_id
_entity_poly.type
_entity_poly.pdbx_seq_one_letter_code
_entity_poly.pdbx_strand_id
1 'polypeptide(L)'
;MGLLGVDKAGLTERRKQFLQKLLDLYRRTNLPVHYESVAQALGVSKWTAYDMLKALEKLGYLRRDYAVGRGEVGRSLIVFTPTAEAERLFARARASVAAAEEWETVKAQVMGVLRQLRGMHPGEAIQQLLRDLPHVESRVSFCAHLLGLFILHVRGLGERTVRWVERLVGAAPGAEMRLTLFVGVVSGTALQTLGQSLSTELADLVGRFLGYVRDLDPREQEMLGRFLDSALGEVM
;
A
#
# COMPACT_ATOMS: atom_id res chain seq x y z
N MET A 1 -13.78 10.23 -9.97
CA MET A 1 -13.58 9.96 -8.53
C MET A 1 -12.08 9.91 -8.27
N GLY A 2 -11.38 10.98 -7.87
CA GLY A 2 -11.79 12.13 -7.08
C GLY A 2 -11.45 11.98 -5.60
N LEU A 3 -10.31 11.37 -5.24
CA LEU A 3 -9.88 11.18 -3.85
C LEU A 3 -8.35 11.29 -3.71
N LEU A 4 -7.82 12.47 -3.99
CA LEU A 4 -6.66 12.99 -3.27
C LEU A 4 -7.11 14.36 -2.76
N GLY A 5 -7.54 14.36 -1.50
CA GLY A 5 -7.90 15.58 -0.79
C GLY A 5 -6.73 16.56 -0.85
N VAL A 6 -6.90 17.54 -1.73
CA VAL A 6 -6.12 18.77 -1.84
C VAL A 6 -4.68 18.54 -2.30
N ASP A 7 -4.51 18.49 -3.62
CA ASP A 7 -3.47 19.31 -4.24
C ASP A 7 -3.52 20.69 -3.57
N LYS A 8 -2.67 20.93 -2.56
CA LYS A 8 -2.30 22.30 -2.20
C LYS A 8 -1.72 22.85 -3.51
N ALA A 9 -2.54 23.63 -4.23
CA ALA A 9 -2.50 23.95 -5.66
C ALA A 9 -1.17 24.57 -6.18
N GLY A 10 -0.05 23.93 -5.91
CA GLY A 10 1.28 24.52 -5.98
C GLY A 10 2.44 23.58 -5.67
N LEU A 11 2.26 22.33 -5.26
CA LEU A 11 3.40 21.41 -5.10
C LEU A 11 3.67 20.62 -6.40
N THR A 12 4.29 21.28 -7.38
CA THR A 12 4.72 20.64 -8.63
C THR A 12 5.78 19.57 -8.39
N GLU A 13 5.99 18.68 -9.35
CA GLU A 13 6.96 17.58 -9.21
C GLU A 13 8.38 18.08 -8.99
N ARG A 14 8.73 19.20 -9.63
CA ARG A 14 9.98 19.90 -9.38
C ARG A 14 10.07 20.38 -7.93
N ARG A 15 9.01 20.96 -7.36
CA ARG A 15 8.99 21.41 -5.95
C ARG A 15 9.09 20.25 -4.97
N LYS A 16 8.49 19.08 -5.28
CA LYS A 16 8.66 17.86 -4.48
C LYS A 16 10.11 17.40 -4.46
N GLN A 17 10.81 17.43 -5.59
CA GLN A 17 12.22 17.07 -5.69
C GLN A 17 13.11 17.94 -4.79
N PHE A 18 12.88 19.27 -4.77
CA PHE A 18 13.60 20.19 -3.88
C PHE A 18 13.30 19.92 -2.41
N LEU A 19 12.03 19.68 -2.08
CA LEU A 19 11.61 19.40 -0.70
C LEU A 19 12.20 18.08 -0.17
N GLN A 20 12.16 17.01 -0.99
CA GLN A 20 12.79 15.72 -0.67
C GLN A 20 14.28 15.90 -0.41
N LYS A 21 14.98 16.62 -1.30
CA LYS A 21 16.43 16.78 -1.17
C LYS A 21 16.83 17.56 0.07
N LEU A 22 16.07 18.60 0.42
CA LEU A 22 16.29 19.35 1.66
C LEU A 22 16.06 18.46 2.88
N LEU A 23 14.99 17.67 2.92
CA LEU A 23 14.71 16.72 4.00
C LEU A 23 15.84 15.70 4.18
N ASP A 24 16.40 15.20 3.08
CA ASP A 24 17.54 14.27 3.14
C ASP A 24 18.79 14.91 3.75
N LEU A 25 19.08 16.16 3.37
CA LEU A 25 20.20 16.92 3.93
C LEU A 25 19.98 17.22 5.41
N TYR A 26 18.78 17.68 5.78
CA TYR A 26 18.41 17.98 7.16
C TYR A 26 18.49 16.75 8.05
N ARG A 27 18.03 15.58 7.59
CA ARG A 27 18.08 14.34 8.40
C ARG A 27 19.48 13.80 8.62
N ARG A 28 20.39 14.03 7.67
CA ARG A 28 21.79 13.58 7.79
C ARG A 28 22.57 14.39 8.82
N THR A 29 22.27 15.68 8.93
CA THR A 29 23.03 16.61 9.78
C THR A 29 22.28 17.05 11.04
N ASN A 30 20.95 16.89 11.05
CA ASN A 30 20.01 17.46 12.01
C ASN A 30 20.18 18.97 12.22
N LEU A 31 20.64 19.68 11.17
CA LEU A 31 20.94 21.11 11.19
C LEU A 31 20.19 21.84 10.07
N PRO A 32 19.79 23.12 10.28
CA PRO A 32 19.20 23.96 9.24
C PRO A 32 20.03 23.97 7.95
N VAL A 33 19.36 23.80 6.81
CA VAL A 33 20.03 23.58 5.52
C VAL A 33 20.15 24.88 4.76
N HIS A 34 21.37 25.23 4.33
CA HIS A 34 21.60 26.38 3.47
C HIS A 34 21.13 26.11 2.04
N TYR A 35 20.52 27.10 1.37
CA TYR A 35 19.98 26.92 0.01
C TYR A 35 21.06 26.53 -1.00
N GLU A 36 22.31 26.95 -0.81
CA GLU A 36 23.43 26.56 -1.68
C GLU A 36 23.74 25.07 -1.60
N SER A 37 23.56 24.45 -0.43
CA SER A 37 23.74 23.00 -0.28
C SER A 37 22.70 22.23 -1.09
N VAL A 38 21.46 22.73 -1.16
CA VAL A 38 20.40 22.16 -2.01
C VAL A 38 20.71 22.41 -3.49
N ALA A 39 21.23 23.59 -3.83
CA ALA A 39 21.62 23.95 -5.20
C ALA A 39 22.71 23.00 -5.75
N GLN A 40 23.78 22.81 -4.96
CA GLN A 40 24.86 21.88 -5.27
C GLN A 40 24.34 20.45 -5.42
N ALA A 41 23.50 20.00 -4.50
CA ALA A 41 23.03 18.63 -4.49
C ALA A 41 22.01 18.29 -5.59
N LEU A 42 21.42 19.29 -6.24
CA LEU A 42 20.51 19.14 -7.39
C LEU A 42 21.13 19.61 -8.71
N GLY A 43 22.37 20.10 -8.71
CA GLY A 43 23.03 20.62 -9.92
C GLY A 43 22.34 21.83 -10.53
N VAL A 44 21.77 22.71 -9.70
CA VAL A 44 21.04 23.91 -10.15
C VAL A 44 21.72 25.19 -9.68
N SER A 45 21.35 26.33 -10.28
CA SER A 45 21.84 27.63 -9.83
C SER A 45 21.37 27.96 -8.40
N LYS A 46 22.17 28.78 -7.69
CA LYS A 46 21.85 29.31 -6.36
C LYS A 46 20.50 30.06 -6.35
N TRP A 47 20.22 30.84 -7.39
CA TRP A 47 18.97 31.58 -7.57
C TRP A 47 17.76 30.65 -7.70
N THR A 48 17.87 29.61 -8.53
CA THR A 48 16.81 28.60 -8.71
C THR A 48 16.48 27.88 -7.40
N ALA A 49 17.51 27.51 -6.63
CA ALA A 49 17.30 26.86 -5.34
C ALA A 49 16.64 27.81 -4.34
N TYR A 50 17.10 29.06 -4.26
CA TYR A 50 16.49 30.07 -3.40
C TYR A 50 15.00 30.29 -3.72
N ASP A 51 14.65 30.47 -4.98
CA ASP A 51 13.26 30.70 -5.40
C ASP A 51 12.36 29.49 -5.10
N MET A 52 12.86 28.26 -5.30
CA MET A 52 12.10 27.05 -4.99
C MET A 52 11.91 26.84 -3.50
N LEU A 53 12.93 27.08 -2.67
CA LEU A 53 12.80 26.97 -1.22
C LEU A 53 11.88 28.05 -0.65
N LYS A 54 11.94 29.27 -1.18
CA LYS A 54 11.00 30.35 -0.84
C LYS A 54 9.56 30.03 -1.23
N ALA A 55 9.34 29.37 -2.38
CA ALA A 55 8.02 28.91 -2.77
C ALA A 55 7.50 27.81 -1.82
N LEU A 56 8.37 26.88 -1.41
CA LEU A 56 8.05 25.83 -0.44
C LEU A 56 7.78 26.37 0.98
N GLU A 57 8.50 27.41 1.40
CA GLU A 57 8.23 28.18 2.62
C GLU A 57 6.82 28.78 2.59
N LYS A 58 6.45 29.46 1.51
CA LYS A 58 5.10 30.04 1.34
C LYS A 58 3.98 28.99 1.38
N LEU A 59 4.28 27.75 1.00
CA LEU A 59 3.33 26.63 1.05
C LEU A 59 3.24 25.98 2.45
N GLY A 60 4.07 26.42 3.40
CA GLY A 60 4.09 25.94 4.79
C GLY A 60 4.99 24.72 5.03
N TYR A 61 5.72 24.26 4.01
CA TYR A 61 6.56 23.06 4.12
C TYR A 61 7.94 23.33 4.72
N LEU A 62 8.41 24.58 4.62
CA LEU A 62 9.71 24.99 5.16
C LEU A 62 9.55 26.21 6.06
N ARG A 63 10.44 26.32 7.03
CA ARG A 63 10.67 27.54 7.81
C ARG A 63 12.02 28.12 7.38
N ARG A 64 12.08 29.43 7.21
CA ARG A 64 13.32 30.17 6.95
C ARG A 64 13.83 30.79 8.23
N ASP A 65 15.09 30.57 8.53
CA ASP A 65 15.79 31.16 9.67
C ASP A 65 17.08 31.85 9.20
N TYR A 66 17.62 32.73 10.05
CA TYR A 66 18.86 33.45 9.81
C TYR A 66 19.94 32.92 10.76
N ALA A 67 20.94 32.25 10.23
CA ALA A 67 22.08 31.76 11.00
C ALA A 67 23.22 32.79 10.95
N VAL A 68 23.81 33.09 12.11
CA VAL A 68 25.01 33.94 12.19
C VAL A 68 26.22 33.04 11.90
N GLY A 69 26.90 33.27 10.78
CA GLY A 69 28.08 32.51 10.41
C GLY A 69 29.23 32.71 11.39
N ARG A 70 29.80 31.62 11.92
CA ARG A 70 31.09 31.65 12.62
C ARG A 70 32.21 31.79 11.57
N GLY A 71 32.44 32.98 11.04
CA GLY A 71 33.57 33.18 10.13
C GLY A 71 33.64 34.49 9.36
N GLU A 72 32.53 35.20 9.16
CA GLU A 72 32.55 36.50 8.49
C GLU A 72 31.62 37.47 9.21
N VAL A 73 32.18 38.62 9.57
CA VAL A 73 31.50 39.69 10.30
C VAL A 73 30.31 40.20 9.45
N GLY A 74 29.09 39.95 9.89
CA GLY A 74 27.91 40.74 9.50
C GLY A 74 26.97 40.22 8.41
N ARG A 75 27.17 39.04 7.80
CA ARG A 75 26.22 38.49 6.82
C ARG A 75 25.43 37.32 7.41
N SER A 76 24.16 37.57 7.72
CA SER A 76 23.22 36.51 8.10
C SER A 76 23.06 35.52 6.96
N LEU A 77 23.27 34.23 7.22
CA LEU A 77 23.08 33.15 6.25
C LEU A 77 21.62 32.69 6.27
N ILE A 78 21.03 32.53 5.08
CA ILE A 78 19.63 32.08 4.96
C ILE A 78 19.62 30.55 4.99
N VAL A 79 18.99 29.99 6.02
CA VAL A 79 18.84 28.55 6.18
C VAL A 79 17.36 28.17 6.24
N PHE A 80 17.08 26.92 5.87
CA PHE A 80 15.73 26.37 5.83
C PHE A 80 15.64 25.10 6.67
N THR A 81 14.55 24.98 7.41
CA THR A 81 14.23 23.83 8.28
C THR A 81 12.90 23.24 7.84
N PRO A 82 12.77 21.92 7.66
CA PRO A 82 11.48 21.30 7.32
C PRO A 82 10.47 21.48 8.45
N THR A 83 9.21 21.73 8.09
CA THR A 83 8.12 21.75 9.07
C THR A 83 7.59 20.33 9.33
N ALA A 84 6.84 20.16 10.42
CA ALA A 84 6.16 18.89 10.71
C ALA A 84 5.25 18.43 9.56
N GLU A 85 4.70 19.37 8.78
CA GLU A 85 3.89 19.06 7.60
C GLU A 85 4.71 18.42 6.48
N ALA A 86 5.92 18.94 6.20
CA ALA A 86 6.84 18.35 5.23
C ALA A 86 7.30 16.96 5.66
N GLU A 87 7.58 16.74 6.95
CA GLU A 87 7.94 15.41 7.44
C GLU A 87 6.80 14.40 7.31
N ARG A 88 5.56 14.80 7.62
CA ARG A 88 4.37 13.96 7.47
C ARG A 88 4.12 13.55 6.02
N LEU A 89 4.31 14.46 5.06
CA LEU A 89 4.12 14.18 3.64
C LEU A 89 5.01 13.01 3.17
N PHE A 90 6.30 13.05 3.53
CA PHE A 90 7.27 12.02 3.11
C PHE A 90 7.30 10.78 4.01
N ALA A 91 6.86 10.88 5.26
CA ALA A 91 6.59 9.70 6.10
C ALA A 91 5.47 8.84 5.49
N ARG A 92 4.38 9.46 5.03
CA ARG A 92 3.29 8.77 4.34
C ARG A 92 3.71 8.16 3.00
N ALA A 93 4.55 8.86 2.24
CA ALA A 93 5.10 8.34 0.98
C ALA A 93 6.02 7.13 1.22
N ARG A 94 6.90 7.17 2.23
CA ARG A 94 7.77 6.02 2.55
C ARG A 94 7.03 4.84 3.16
N ALA A 95 6.05 5.08 4.04
CA ALA A 95 5.18 4.02 4.53
C ALA A 95 4.41 3.35 3.39
N SER A 96 3.99 4.12 2.38
CA SER A 96 3.38 3.60 1.15
C SER A 96 4.35 2.78 0.29
N VAL A 97 5.64 3.14 0.22
CA VAL A 97 6.64 2.38 -0.55
C VAL A 97 7.02 1.08 0.19
N ALA A 98 7.23 1.16 1.50
CA ALA A 98 7.53 -0.02 2.33
C ALA A 98 6.35 -1.02 2.33
N ALA A 99 5.11 -0.53 2.46
CA ALA A 99 3.92 -1.37 2.34
C ALA A 99 3.76 -1.98 0.93
N ALA A 100 4.22 -1.29 -0.13
CA ALA A 100 4.22 -1.83 -1.48
C ALA A 100 5.29 -2.92 -1.69
N GLU A 101 6.48 -2.77 -1.11
CA GLU A 101 7.53 -3.80 -1.16
C GLU A 101 7.15 -5.06 -0.36
N GLU A 102 6.57 -4.87 0.83
CA GLU A 102 6.02 -5.97 1.64
C GLU A 102 4.87 -6.66 0.90
N TRP A 103 4.00 -5.88 0.24
CA TRP A 103 2.92 -6.40 -0.58
C TRP A 103 3.40 -7.22 -1.78
N GLU A 104 4.39 -6.76 -2.55
CA GLU A 104 4.90 -7.54 -3.68
C GLU A 104 5.52 -8.86 -3.22
N THR A 105 6.13 -8.89 -2.03
CA THR A 105 6.63 -10.12 -1.40
C THR A 105 5.48 -11.08 -1.05
N VAL A 106 4.44 -10.58 -0.38
CA VAL A 106 3.23 -11.36 -0.03
C VAL A 106 2.54 -11.86 -1.29
N LYS A 107 2.38 -11.02 -2.31
CA LYS A 107 1.78 -11.39 -3.59
C LYS A 107 2.59 -12.47 -4.30
N ALA A 108 3.92 -12.36 -4.33
CA ALA A 108 4.79 -13.37 -4.92
C ALA A 108 4.69 -14.72 -4.18
N GLN A 109 4.64 -14.71 -2.85
CA GLN A 109 4.43 -15.90 -2.02
C GLN A 109 3.07 -16.55 -2.31
N VAL A 110 1.98 -15.77 -2.28
CA VAL A 110 0.63 -16.26 -2.57
C VAL A 110 0.55 -16.83 -3.99
N MET A 111 1.11 -16.15 -4.99
CA MET A 111 1.14 -16.66 -6.36
C MET A 111 1.99 -17.93 -6.50
N GLY A 112 3.06 -18.07 -5.72
CA GLY A 112 3.86 -19.29 -5.62
C GLY A 112 3.05 -20.48 -5.10
N VAL A 113 2.34 -20.27 -3.98
CA VAL A 113 1.43 -21.27 -3.40
C VAL A 113 0.32 -21.64 -4.39
N LEU A 114 -0.27 -20.66 -5.08
CA LEU A 114 -1.32 -20.91 -6.07
C LEU A 114 -0.84 -21.72 -7.27
N ARG A 115 0.42 -21.57 -7.68
CA ARG A 115 1.01 -22.40 -8.74
C ARG A 115 1.23 -23.83 -8.28
N GLN A 116 1.64 -24.03 -7.02
CA GLN A 116 1.85 -25.37 -6.44
C GLN A 116 0.54 -26.13 -6.20
N LEU A 117 -0.54 -25.42 -5.88
CA LEU A 117 -1.85 -26.02 -5.59
C LEU A 117 -2.74 -26.21 -6.83
N ARG A 118 -2.26 -25.85 -8.03
CA ARG A 118 -3.02 -26.07 -9.28
C ARG A 118 -3.34 -27.56 -9.45
N GLY A 119 -4.64 -27.89 -9.53
CA GLY A 119 -5.14 -29.25 -9.74
C GLY A 119 -5.43 -30.04 -8.46
N MET A 120 -5.27 -29.43 -7.28
CA MET A 120 -5.56 -30.05 -5.98
C MET A 120 -7.07 -30.03 -5.67
N HIS A 121 -7.58 -31.08 -5.00
CA HIS A 121 -8.99 -31.13 -4.58
C HIS A 121 -9.25 -30.09 -3.47
N PRO A 122 -10.44 -29.45 -3.38
CA PRO A 122 -10.70 -28.37 -2.42
C PRO A 122 -10.37 -28.70 -0.96
N GLY A 123 -10.63 -29.94 -0.52
CA GLY A 123 -10.31 -30.39 0.83
C GLY A 123 -8.80 -30.47 1.12
N GLU A 124 -7.99 -30.87 0.15
CA GLU A 124 -6.52 -30.92 0.29
C GLU A 124 -5.92 -29.51 0.33
N ALA A 125 -6.48 -28.59 -0.46
CA ALA A 125 -6.04 -27.19 -0.50
C ALA A 125 -6.35 -26.45 0.81
N ILE A 126 -7.52 -26.73 1.44
CA ILE A 126 -7.87 -26.21 2.78
C ILE A 126 -6.93 -26.78 3.85
N GLN A 127 -6.64 -28.08 3.82
CA GLN A 127 -5.72 -28.69 4.78
C GLN A 127 -4.29 -28.15 4.65
N GLN A 128 -3.83 -27.90 3.42
CA GLN A 128 -2.53 -27.28 3.21
C GLN A 128 -2.50 -25.84 3.75
N LEU A 129 -3.57 -25.07 3.52
CA LEU A 129 -3.69 -23.73 4.08
C LEU A 129 -3.63 -23.74 5.61
N LEU A 130 -4.34 -24.65 6.27
CA LEU A 130 -4.32 -24.79 7.73
C LEU A 130 -2.93 -25.17 8.28
N ARG A 131 -2.11 -25.88 7.48
CA ARG A 131 -0.70 -26.17 7.83
C ARG A 131 0.21 -24.96 7.70
N ASP A 132 -0.02 -24.11 6.69
CA ASP A 132 0.86 -22.98 6.37
C ASP A 132 0.45 -21.67 7.10
N LEU A 133 -0.83 -21.55 7.49
CA LEU A 133 -1.42 -20.40 8.19
C LEU A 133 -0.83 -20.05 9.57
N PRO A 134 -0.33 -20.98 10.41
CA PRO A 134 0.27 -20.65 11.71
C PRO A 134 1.54 -19.78 11.60
N HIS A 135 2.10 -19.63 10.39
CA HIS A 135 3.35 -18.90 10.15
C HIS A 135 3.15 -17.53 9.47
N VAL A 136 1.91 -17.07 9.33
CA VAL A 136 1.61 -15.79 8.66
C VAL A 136 1.60 -14.64 9.67
N GLU A 137 2.62 -13.78 9.59
CA GLU A 137 2.90 -12.73 10.59
C GLU A 137 1.99 -11.48 10.49
N SER A 138 1.27 -11.25 9.38
CA SER A 138 0.46 -10.04 9.15
C SER A 138 -0.99 -10.31 8.69
N ARG A 139 -1.92 -9.41 9.06
CA ARG A 139 -3.36 -9.50 8.73
C ARG A 139 -3.61 -9.48 7.21
N VAL A 140 -2.90 -8.60 6.50
CA VAL A 140 -2.95 -8.50 5.03
C VAL A 140 -2.51 -9.81 4.39
N SER A 141 -1.42 -10.40 4.89
CA SER A 141 -0.91 -11.66 4.36
C SER A 141 -1.91 -12.80 4.60
N PHE A 142 -2.55 -12.89 5.77
CA PHE A 142 -3.62 -13.84 6.02
C PHE A 142 -4.76 -13.70 5.00
N CYS A 143 -5.24 -12.46 4.80
CA CYS A 143 -6.30 -12.18 3.84
C CYS A 143 -5.91 -12.55 2.41
N ALA A 144 -4.69 -12.24 1.98
CA ALA A 144 -4.19 -12.55 0.66
C ALA A 144 -4.11 -14.07 0.41
N HIS A 145 -3.65 -14.84 1.40
CA HIS A 145 -3.57 -16.30 1.30
C HIS A 145 -4.96 -16.94 1.17
N LEU A 146 -5.93 -16.52 1.99
CA LEU A 146 -7.29 -17.04 1.90
C LEU A 146 -7.96 -16.66 0.57
N LEU A 147 -7.79 -15.42 0.10
CA LEU A 147 -8.27 -15.00 -1.23
C LEU A 147 -7.68 -15.86 -2.33
N GLY A 148 -6.37 -16.11 -2.29
CA GLY A 148 -5.70 -16.99 -3.24
C GLY A 148 -6.37 -18.36 -3.29
N LEU A 149 -6.55 -19.02 -2.14
CA LEU A 149 -7.19 -20.33 -2.08
C LEU A 149 -8.59 -20.31 -2.71
N PHE A 150 -9.37 -19.28 -2.44
CA PHE A 150 -10.72 -19.16 -2.95
C PHE A 150 -10.75 -18.89 -4.45
N ILE A 151 -9.81 -18.10 -4.97
CA ILE A 151 -9.61 -17.91 -6.40
C ILE A 151 -9.28 -19.25 -7.06
N LEU A 152 -8.42 -20.05 -6.45
CA LEU A 152 -8.10 -21.39 -6.93
C LEU A 152 -9.33 -22.32 -6.94
N HIS A 153 -10.14 -22.30 -5.88
CA HIS A 153 -11.38 -23.08 -5.82
C HIS A 153 -12.35 -22.68 -6.93
N VAL A 154 -12.60 -21.38 -7.11
CA VAL A 154 -13.49 -20.84 -8.15
C VAL A 154 -13.02 -21.25 -9.55
N ARG A 155 -11.72 -21.26 -9.81
CA ARG A 155 -11.14 -21.74 -11.08
C ARG A 155 -11.50 -23.21 -11.38
N GLY A 156 -11.75 -24.01 -10.34
CA GLY A 156 -12.21 -25.40 -10.48
C GLY A 156 -13.71 -25.57 -10.74
N LEU A 157 -14.55 -24.54 -10.56
CA LEU A 157 -16.02 -24.62 -10.63
C LEU A 157 -16.61 -24.39 -12.04
N GLY A 158 -15.75 -24.29 -13.06
CA GLY A 158 -16.13 -24.10 -14.47
C GLY A 158 -16.38 -22.64 -14.87
N GLU A 159 -16.15 -22.32 -16.15
CA GLU A 159 -16.11 -20.94 -16.64
C GLU A 159 -17.40 -20.12 -16.40
N ARG A 160 -18.56 -20.77 -16.46
CA ARG A 160 -19.85 -20.09 -16.23
C ARG A 160 -19.92 -19.52 -14.80
N THR A 161 -19.49 -20.31 -13.82
CA THR A 161 -19.46 -19.92 -12.41
C THR A 161 -18.46 -18.79 -12.20
N VAL A 162 -17.25 -18.93 -12.76
CA VAL A 162 -16.20 -17.90 -12.71
C VAL A 162 -16.72 -16.55 -13.22
N ARG A 163 -17.29 -16.52 -14.44
CA ARG A 163 -17.83 -15.28 -15.03
C ARG A 163 -18.95 -14.66 -14.21
N TRP A 164 -19.78 -15.48 -13.56
CA TRP A 164 -20.85 -14.98 -12.71
C TRP A 164 -20.29 -14.36 -11.42
N VAL A 165 -19.34 -15.03 -10.77
CA VAL A 165 -18.64 -14.52 -9.58
C VAL A 165 -17.92 -13.21 -9.90
N GLU A 166 -17.18 -13.15 -11.01
CA GLU A 166 -16.47 -11.95 -11.45
C GLU A 166 -17.42 -10.76 -11.64
N ARG A 167 -18.53 -10.94 -12.36
CA ARG A 167 -19.53 -9.89 -12.57
C ARG A 167 -20.17 -9.42 -11.27
N LEU A 168 -20.47 -10.37 -10.37
CA LEU A 168 -21.09 -10.05 -9.09
C LEU A 168 -20.14 -9.25 -8.19
N VAL A 169 -18.88 -9.68 -8.09
CA VAL A 169 -17.83 -8.97 -7.33
C VAL A 169 -17.54 -7.62 -7.96
N GLY A 170 -17.45 -7.52 -9.28
CA GLY A 170 -17.22 -6.27 -10.01
C GLY A 170 -18.34 -5.24 -9.85
N ALA A 171 -19.56 -5.68 -9.53
CA ALA A 171 -20.69 -4.79 -9.26
C ALA A 171 -20.71 -4.23 -7.83
N ALA A 172 -19.95 -4.82 -6.89
CA ALA A 172 -19.98 -4.42 -5.49
C ALA A 172 -19.19 -3.11 -5.24
N PRO A 173 -19.78 -2.14 -4.50
CA PRO A 173 -19.15 -0.85 -4.24
C PRO A 173 -18.11 -0.95 -3.13
N GLY A 174 -16.89 -0.48 -3.39
CA GLY A 174 -15.81 -0.44 -2.40
C GLY A 174 -15.15 -1.79 -2.15
N ALA A 175 -13.89 -1.76 -1.71
CA ALA A 175 -13.06 -2.95 -1.60
C ALA A 175 -13.54 -3.92 -0.52
N GLU A 176 -13.94 -3.41 0.66
CA GLU A 176 -14.49 -4.23 1.73
C GLU A 176 -15.66 -5.10 1.24
N MET A 177 -16.68 -4.49 0.63
CA MET A 177 -17.85 -5.22 0.12
C MET A 177 -17.47 -6.25 -0.94
N ARG A 178 -16.55 -5.90 -1.87
CA ARG A 178 -16.07 -6.85 -2.89
C ARG A 178 -15.42 -8.08 -2.25
N LEU A 179 -14.53 -7.86 -1.29
CA LEU A 179 -13.80 -8.92 -0.58
C LEU A 179 -14.76 -9.81 0.22
N THR A 180 -15.68 -9.21 0.97
CA THR A 180 -16.67 -9.97 1.77
C THR A 180 -17.63 -10.75 0.89
N LEU A 181 -18.09 -10.15 -0.23
CA LEU A 181 -19.01 -10.79 -1.18
C LEU A 181 -18.34 -11.98 -1.86
N PHE A 182 -17.10 -11.81 -2.33
CA PHE A 182 -16.32 -12.90 -2.92
C PHE A 182 -16.15 -14.05 -1.94
N VAL A 183 -15.64 -13.79 -0.74
CA VAL A 183 -15.42 -14.83 0.28
C VAL A 183 -16.72 -15.53 0.64
N GLY A 184 -17.83 -14.80 0.79
CA GLY A 184 -19.13 -15.38 1.09
C GLY A 184 -19.65 -16.32 -0.01
N VAL A 185 -19.59 -15.88 -1.27
CA VAL A 185 -20.05 -16.69 -2.42
C VAL A 185 -19.23 -17.96 -2.57
N VAL A 186 -17.90 -17.85 -2.50
CA VAL A 186 -16.99 -18.99 -2.68
C VAL A 186 -17.06 -19.98 -1.53
N SER A 187 -17.21 -19.48 -0.30
CA SER A 187 -17.43 -20.36 0.86
C SER A 187 -18.74 -21.13 0.74
N GLY A 188 -19.79 -20.49 0.21
CA GLY A 188 -21.08 -21.13 -0.04
C GLY A 188 -21.00 -22.27 -1.05
N THR A 189 -20.17 -22.15 -2.09
CA THR A 189 -19.94 -23.23 -3.06
C THR A 189 -19.08 -24.34 -2.46
N ALA A 190 -18.08 -23.99 -1.65
CA ALA A 190 -17.21 -24.95 -0.99
C ALA A 190 -17.98 -25.81 0.03
N LEU A 191 -18.92 -25.22 0.78
CA LEU A 191 -19.71 -25.89 1.80
C LEU A 191 -20.46 -27.13 1.27
N GLN A 192 -20.90 -27.11 0.01
CA GLN A 192 -21.61 -28.22 -0.62
C GLN A 192 -20.72 -29.43 -0.91
N THR A 193 -19.40 -29.26 -0.86
CA THR A 193 -18.40 -30.27 -1.25
C THR A 193 -17.56 -30.80 -0.09
N LEU A 194 -17.64 -30.16 1.08
CA LEU A 194 -16.81 -30.48 2.25
C LEU A 194 -17.56 -31.33 3.27
N GLY A 195 -16.81 -32.16 4.01
CA GLY A 195 -17.32 -32.85 5.21
C GLY A 195 -17.53 -31.89 6.40
N GLN A 196 -18.31 -32.31 7.40
CA GLN A 196 -18.72 -31.47 8.54
C GLN A 196 -17.56 -30.87 9.36
N SER A 197 -16.43 -31.58 9.48
CA SER A 197 -15.25 -31.06 10.18
C SER A 197 -14.60 -29.90 9.42
N LEU A 198 -14.32 -30.09 8.14
CA LEU A 198 -13.72 -29.07 7.27
C LEU A 198 -14.63 -27.85 7.07
N SER A 199 -15.95 -28.03 7.08
CA SER A 199 -16.87 -26.89 7.00
C SER A 199 -16.79 -25.98 8.23
N THR A 200 -16.52 -26.55 9.41
CA THR A 200 -16.39 -25.77 10.65
C THR A 200 -15.09 -24.99 10.64
N GLU A 201 -13.98 -25.62 10.27
CA GLU A 201 -12.67 -24.97 10.12
C GLU A 201 -12.71 -23.84 9.08
N LEU A 202 -13.38 -24.08 7.95
CA LEU A 202 -13.58 -23.06 6.92
C LEU A 202 -14.38 -21.86 7.47
N ALA A 203 -15.43 -22.11 8.26
CA ALA A 203 -16.23 -21.05 8.87
C ALA A 203 -15.39 -20.18 9.82
N ASP A 204 -14.50 -20.77 10.61
CA ASP A 204 -13.60 -20.04 11.50
C ASP A 204 -12.60 -19.17 10.72
N LEU A 205 -12.03 -19.72 9.63
CA LEU A 205 -11.13 -18.96 8.75
C LEU A 205 -11.84 -17.77 8.09
N VAL A 206 -13.07 -17.99 7.61
CA VAL A 206 -13.90 -16.94 7.03
C VAL A 206 -14.26 -15.89 8.07
N GLY A 207 -14.63 -16.29 9.28
CA GLY A 207 -14.91 -15.35 10.38
C GLY A 207 -13.71 -14.46 10.72
N ARG A 208 -12.50 -15.06 10.80
CA ARG A 208 -11.25 -14.33 10.99
C ARG A 208 -10.96 -13.37 9.84
N PHE A 209 -11.17 -13.81 8.60
CA PHE A 209 -11.00 -12.96 7.42
C PHE A 209 -11.91 -11.74 7.46
N LEU A 210 -13.19 -11.93 7.75
CA LEU A 210 -14.16 -10.82 7.83
C LEU A 210 -13.76 -9.82 8.93
N GLY A 211 -13.31 -10.31 10.08
CA GLY A 211 -12.78 -9.47 11.16
C GLY A 211 -11.56 -8.67 10.73
N TYR A 212 -10.59 -9.30 10.06
CA TYR A 212 -9.40 -8.62 9.56
C TYR A 212 -9.73 -7.60 8.48
N VAL A 213 -10.52 -7.94 7.47
CA VAL A 213 -10.87 -7.00 6.39
C VAL A 213 -11.53 -5.74 6.93
N ARG A 214 -12.43 -5.86 7.91
CA ARG A 214 -13.06 -4.71 8.56
C ARG A 214 -12.04 -3.83 9.31
N ASP A 215 -11.05 -4.45 9.92
CA ASP A 215 -10.04 -3.77 10.74
C ASP A 215 -8.80 -3.29 9.95
N LEU A 216 -8.68 -3.67 8.67
CA LEU A 216 -7.66 -3.16 7.75
C LEU A 216 -7.94 -1.71 7.37
N ASP A 217 -6.89 -0.95 7.08
CA ASP A 217 -7.08 0.42 6.60
C ASP A 217 -7.61 0.44 5.14
N PRO A 218 -8.28 1.52 4.69
CA PRO A 218 -8.89 1.56 3.36
C PRO A 218 -7.93 1.32 2.20
N ARG A 219 -6.63 1.61 2.36
CA ARG A 219 -5.61 1.35 1.33
C ARG A 219 -5.28 -0.13 1.26
N GLU A 220 -5.15 -0.80 2.41
CA GLU A 220 -4.92 -2.24 2.49
C GLU A 220 -6.10 -3.03 1.91
N GLN A 221 -7.33 -2.60 2.25
CA GLN A 221 -8.55 -3.16 1.65
C GLN A 221 -8.53 -3.01 0.12
N GLU A 222 -8.26 -1.81 -0.39
CA GLU A 222 -8.22 -1.53 -1.84
C GLU A 222 -7.10 -2.29 -2.55
N MET A 223 -5.96 -2.49 -1.88
CA MET A 223 -4.87 -3.32 -2.38
C MET A 223 -5.29 -4.79 -2.55
N LEU A 224 -5.93 -5.38 -1.54
CA LEU A 224 -6.50 -6.72 -1.63
C LEU A 224 -7.63 -6.82 -2.65
N GLY A 225 -8.45 -5.78 -2.77
CA GLY A 225 -9.52 -5.69 -3.77
C GLY A 225 -8.96 -5.73 -5.19
N ARG A 226 -7.93 -4.93 -5.48
CA ARG A 226 -7.26 -4.94 -6.80
C ARG A 226 -6.55 -6.26 -7.10
N PHE A 227 -5.99 -6.89 -6.07
CA PHE A 227 -5.43 -8.24 -6.19
C PHE A 227 -6.49 -9.23 -6.64
N LEU A 228 -7.64 -9.24 -5.97
CA LEU A 228 -8.78 -10.08 -6.33
C LEU A 228 -9.23 -9.82 -7.77
N ASP A 229 -9.43 -8.56 -8.14
CA ASP A 229 -9.88 -8.16 -9.48
C ASP A 229 -8.88 -8.63 -10.56
N SER A 230 -7.58 -8.43 -10.34
CA SER A 230 -6.53 -8.87 -11.26
C SER A 230 -6.49 -10.39 -11.39
N ALA A 231 -6.57 -11.10 -10.27
CA ALA A 231 -6.46 -12.55 -10.24
C ALA A 231 -7.68 -13.28 -10.82
N LEU A 232 -8.87 -12.67 -10.77
CA LEU A 232 -10.07 -13.12 -11.47
C LEU A 232 -10.02 -12.79 -12.96
N GLY A 233 -9.45 -11.64 -13.35
CA GLY A 233 -9.26 -11.26 -14.76
C GLY A 233 -8.23 -12.11 -15.50
N GLU A 234 -7.19 -12.60 -14.82
CA GLU A 234 -6.21 -13.56 -15.38
C GLU A 234 -6.78 -14.98 -15.62
N VAL A 235 -8.08 -15.21 -15.39
CA VAL A 235 -8.75 -16.52 -15.57
C VAL A 235 -9.26 -16.72 -17.01
N MET A 236 -9.08 -15.74 -17.88
CA MET A 236 -9.31 -15.83 -19.34
C MET A 236 -8.02 -16.06 -20.12
#